data_AF-A0A453DV16-F1
#
_entry.id   AF-A0A453DV16-F1
#
_cell.length_a   1.000
_cell.length_b   1.000
_cell.length_c   1.000
_cell.angle_alpha   90.00
_cell.angle_beta   90.00
_cell.angle_gamma   90.00
#
_symmetry.space_group_name_H-M   'P 1'
#
loop_
_entity.id
_entity.type
_entity.pdbx_description
1 polymer ?
#
loop_
_entity_poly.entity_id
_entity_poly.type
_entity_poly.pdbx_seq_one_letter_code
_entity_poly.pdbx_strand_id
1 'polypeptide(L)' 'FDALKETFSVDVAAAEARPLNVPLAAPFTIASSRLEAVANVAVRVELSSGAVGWGEAPLHHPVTAEDQ' A
#
# COMPACT_ATOMS: atom_id res chain seq x y z
N PHE A 1 16.60 -0.14 -25.65
CA PHE A 1 16.42 -0.53 -24.24
C PHE A 1 17.27 0.30 -23.28
N ASP A 2 18.26 1.07 -23.74
CA ASP A 2 19.15 1.83 -22.84
C ASP A 2 18.44 2.90 -21.99
N ALA A 3 17.40 3.54 -22.52
CA ALA A 3 16.57 4.49 -21.77
C ALA A 3 15.86 3.87 -20.54
N LEU A 4 15.68 2.54 -20.47
CA LEU A 4 15.09 1.88 -19.30
C LEU A 4 16.08 1.74 -18.13
N LYS A 5 17.38 1.92 -18.37
CA LYS A 5 18.44 1.83 -17.36
C LYS A 5 18.81 3.20 -16.78
N GLU A 6 18.30 4.28 -17.37
CA GLU A 6 18.58 5.63 -16.90
C GLU A 6 17.82 5.89 -15.60
N THR A 7 18.55 6.38 -14.60
CA THR A 7 17.94 6.87 -13.36
C THR A 7 17.46 8.29 -13.60
N PHE A 8 16.20 8.55 -13.29
CA PHE A 8 15.65 9.89 -13.30
C PHE A 8 15.07 10.23 -11.93
N SER A 9 15.21 11.50 -11.53
CA SER A 9 14.61 12.02 -10.31
C SER A 9 13.20 12.54 -10.59
N VAL A 10 12.31 12.40 -9.61
CA VAL A 10 10.99 13.02 -9.62
C VAL A 10 10.78 13.81 -8.35
N ASP A 11 10.09 14.95 -8.46
CA ASP A 11 9.71 15.76 -7.32
C ASP A 11 8.33 15.35 -6.83
N VAL A 12 8.24 15.00 -5.55
CA VAL A 12 6.98 14.70 -4.88
C VAL A 12 6.41 16.01 -4.32
N ALA A 13 5.19 16.35 -4.74
CA ALA A 13 4.46 17.52 -4.27
C ALA A 13 3.68 17.22 -2.98
N ALA A 14 3.04 16.04 -2.91
CA ALA A 14 2.27 15.64 -1.75
C ALA A 14 2.25 14.12 -1.56
N ALA A 15 2.15 13.67 -0.31
CA ALA A 15 1.87 12.29 0.06
C ALA A 15 0.79 12.27 1.15
N GLU A 16 -0.27 11.50 0.91
CA GLU A 16 -1.40 11.37 1.83
C GLU A 16 -1.67 9.89 2.14
N ALA A 17 -2.04 9.60 3.39
CA ALA A 17 -2.48 8.29 3.83
C ALA A 17 -3.95 8.35 4.24
N ARG A 18 -4.74 7.36 3.80
CA ARG A 18 -6.16 7.23 4.16
C ARG A 18 -6.45 5.80 4.62
N PRO A 19 -7.19 5.61 5.74
CA PRO A 19 -7.62 4.28 6.14
C PRO A 19 -8.43 3.61 5.03
N LEU A 20 -8.06 2.37 4.70
CA LEU A 20 -8.77 1.51 3.77
C LEU A 20 -9.34 0.32 4.54
N ASN A 21 -10.47 0.56 5.18
CA ASN A 21 -11.21 -0.44 5.96
C ASN A 21 -12.36 -0.97 5.11
N VAL A 22 -12.15 -2.12 4.45
CA VAL A 22 -13.12 -2.68 3.50
C VAL A 22 -13.60 -4.05 4.02
N PRO A 23 -14.91 -4.26 4.19
CA PRO A 23 -15.47 -5.57 4.53
C PRO A 23 -15.11 -6.61 3.47
N LEU A 24 -14.73 -7.80 3.91
CA LEU A 24 -14.52 -8.93 3.02
C LEU A 24 -15.87 -9.51 2.58
N ALA A 25 -15.96 -9.96 1.32
CA ALA A 25 -17.16 -10.61 0.81
C ALA A 25 -17.50 -11.91 1.56
N ALA A 26 -16.47 -12.57 2.10
CA ALA A 26 -16.59 -13.68 3.03
C ALA A 26 -15.38 -13.66 3.99
N PRO A 27 -15.50 -14.23 5.20
CA PRO A 27 -14.39 -14.28 6.14
C PRO A 27 -13.17 -14.99 5.55
N PHE A 28 -11.97 -14.48 5.82
CA PHE A 28 -10.70 -15.05 5.37
C PHE A 28 -9.81 -15.39 6.57
N THR A 29 -9.23 -16.58 6.59
CA THR A 29 -8.35 -17.02 7.69
C THR A 29 -6.89 -16.86 7.28
N ILE A 30 -6.12 -16.09 8.06
CA ILE A 30 -4.66 -16.00 7.97
C ILE A 30 -4.00 -16.61 9.22
N ALA A 31 -3.30 -17.72 9.00
CA ALA A 31 -2.82 -18.64 10.04
C ALA A 31 -3.82 -18.89 11.18
N SER A 32 -3.68 -18.20 12.32
CA SER A 32 -4.52 -18.36 13.51
C SER A 32 -5.67 -17.35 13.61
N SER A 33 -5.72 -16.37 12.70
CA SER A 33 -6.67 -15.25 12.77
C SER A 33 -7.71 -15.33 11.66
N ARG A 34 -8.97 -15.04 11.99
CA ARG A 34 -10.06 -14.87 11.03
C ARG A 34 -10.34 -13.39 10.85
N LEU A 35 -10.31 -12.94 9.61
CA LEU A 35 -10.60 -11.58 9.18
C LEU A 35 -11.99 -11.50 8.58
N GLU A 36 -12.71 -10.44 8.93
CA GLU A 36 -14.00 -10.08 8.31
C GLU A 36 -13.91 -8.79 7.51
N ALA A 37 -12.87 -8.00 7.72
CA ALA A 37 -12.52 -6.81 6.95
C ALA A 37 -11.00 -6.72 6.85
N VAL A 38 -10.50 -6.07 5.79
CA VAL A 38 -9.10 -5.63 5.75
C VAL A 38 -8.98 -4.31 6.49
N ALA A 39 -7.87 -4.15 7.20
CA ALA A 39 -7.44 -2.88 7.77
C ALA A 39 -6.11 -2.51 7.08
N ASN A 40 -6.23 -1.79 5.97
CA ASN A 40 -5.08 -1.33 5.20
C ASN A 40 -5.01 0.20 5.23
N VAL A 41 -3.95 0.75 4.65
CA VAL A 41 -3.83 2.16 4.34
C VAL A 41 -3.64 2.31 2.84
N ALA A 42 -4.47 3.15 2.22
CA ALA A 42 -4.21 3.64 0.87
C ALA A 42 -3.29 4.86 0.96
N VAL A 43 -2.19 4.83 0.20
CA VAL A 43 -1.23 5.93 0.09
C VAL A 43 -1.38 6.56 -1.29
N ARG A 44 -1.62 7.87 -1.31
CA ARG A 44 -1.63 8.68 -2.53
C ARG A 44 -0.35 9.49 -2.60
N VAL A 45 0.37 9.40 -3.71
CA VAL A 45 1.54 10.25 -3.99
C VAL A 45 1.23 11.10 -5.21
N GLU A 46 1.42 12.39 -5.09
CA GLU A 46 1.30 13.36 -6.19
C GLU A 46 2.66 13.96 -6.48
N LEU A 47 3.07 13.92 -7.76
CA LEU A 47 4.29 14.54 -8.24
C LEU A 47 4.03 15.99 -8.62
N SER A 48 5.07 16.82 -8.61
CA SER A 48 5.00 18.22 -9.08
C SER A 48 4.56 18.35 -10.55
N SER A 49 4.67 17.27 -11.33
CA SER A 49 4.15 17.19 -12.70
C SER A 49 2.62 17.05 -12.77
N GLY A 50 1.94 16.86 -11.64
CA GLY A 50 0.50 16.56 -11.54
C GLY A 50 0.16 15.07 -11.70
N ALA A 51 1.15 14.20 -11.94
CA ALA A 51 0.92 12.76 -11.95
C ALA A 51 0.59 12.24 -10.54
N VAL A 52 -0.35 11.31 -10.46
CA VAL A 52 -0.83 10.73 -9.18
C VAL A 52 -0.69 9.22 -9.22
N GLY A 53 -0.04 8.66 -8.20
CA GLY A 53 0.08 7.22 -7.95
C GLY A 53 -0.64 6.81 -6.67
N TRP A 54 -1.16 5.59 -6.64
CA TRP A 54 -1.76 4.97 -5.46
C TRP A 54 -1.03 3.68 -5.11
N GLY A 55 -0.77 3.48 -3.83
CA GLY A 55 -0.27 2.24 -3.26
C GLY A 55 -1.09 1.82 -2.05
N GLU A 56 -0.96 0.57 -1.63
CA GLU A 56 -1.57 0.07 -0.40
C GLU A 56 -0.53 -0.57 0.52
N ALA A 57 -0.76 -0.46 1.83
CA ALA A 57 0.03 -1.14 2.83
C ALA A 57 -0.88 -1.78 3.89
N PRO A 58 -0.62 -3.02 4.31
CA PRO A 58 -1.38 -3.65 5.39
C PRO A 58 -1.03 -3.03 6.75
N LEU A 59 -2.03 -2.88 7.64
CA LEU A 59 -1.78 -2.51 9.05
C LEU A 59 -1.68 -3.74 9.96
N HIS A 60 -1.94 -4.94 9.45
CA HIS A 60 -1.96 -6.14 10.27
C HIS A 60 -0.56 -6.48 10.79
N HIS A 61 -0.46 -6.73 12.10
CA HIS A 61 0.71 -7.33 12.72
C HIS A 61 1.08 -8.63 11.97
N PRO A 62 2.37 -8.90 11.74
CA PRO A 62 2.80 -10.08 10.99
C PRO A 62 2.30 -11.35 11.68
N VAL A 63 1.70 -12.23 10.88
CA VAL A 63 1.10 -13.48 11.37
C VAL A 63 2.15 -14.59 11.48
N THR A 64 3.28 -14.43 10.81
CA THR A 64 4.50 -15.21 11.00
C THR A 64 5.55 -14.34 11.68
N ALA A 65 6.38 -14.93 12.53
CA ALA A 65 7.54 -14.28 13.14
C ALA A 65 8.65 -14.05 12.09
N GLU A 66 8.34 -13.36 11.00
CA GLU A 66 9.32 -12.91 10.04
C GLU A 66 9.71 -11.48 10.42
N ASP A 67 10.93 -11.34 10.89
CA ASP A 67 11.64 -10.08 11.05
C ASP A 67 11.94 -9.51 9.65
N GLN A 68 11.38 -8.35 9.38
CA GLN A 68 11.69 -7.52 8.22
C GLN A 68 12.91 -6.64 8.51
#